data_AF-A0A3B9PIR0-F1
#
_entry.id   AF-A0A3B9PIR0-F1
#
_cell.length_a   1.000
_cell.length_b   1.000
_cell.length_c   1.000
_cell.angle_alpha   90.00
_cell.angle_beta   90.00
_cell.angle_gamma   90.00
#
_symmetry.space_group_name_H-M   'P 1'
#
loop_
_entity.id
_entity.type
_entity.pdbx_description
1 polymer ?
#
loop_
_entity_poly.entity_id
_entity_poly.type
_entity_poly.pdbx_seq_one_letter_code
_entity_poly.pdbx_strand_id
1 'polypeptide(L)'
;MPGPLAEVCPGEIDDMGVLVGICPRCVQAHRRLPHGTMQKRLNAAASLAARDETGRFWTARFPDAGAARLAAHMLGHPDTAPDTAVALGWR
;
A
#
# COMPACT_ATOMS: atom_id res chain seq x y z
N MET A 1 0.00 20.14 -1.09
CA MET A 1 0.21 19.23 -2.23
C MET A 1 0.67 17.88 -1.71
N PRO A 2 0.24 16.74 -2.27
CA PRO A 2 0.90 15.48 -1.98
C PRO A 2 2.38 15.63 -2.35
N GLY A 3 3.28 15.30 -1.42
CA GLY A 3 4.72 15.28 -1.70
C GLY A 3 5.07 14.16 -2.67
N PRO A 4 6.33 14.06 -3.12
CA PRO A 4 6.77 12.95 -3.96
C PRO A 4 6.43 11.61 -3.28
N LEU A 5 6.07 10.61 -4.06
CA LEU A 5 5.82 9.26 -3.57
C LEU A 5 7.14 8.68 -3.05
N ALA A 6 7.15 8.24 -1.78
CA ALA A 6 8.33 7.62 -1.17
C ALA A 6 8.16 6.12 -0.92
N GLU A 7 6.95 5.70 -0.57
CA GLU A 7 6.67 4.31 -0.25
C GLU A 7 5.23 3.97 -0.65
N VAL A 8 5.01 2.73 -1.05
CA VAL A 8 3.67 2.18 -1.29
C VAL A 8 3.38 1.18 -0.17
N CYS A 9 2.32 1.44 0.58
CA CYS A 9 1.96 0.62 1.73
C CYS A 9 0.59 -0.03 1.55
N PRO A 10 0.41 -1.27 2.02
CA PRO A 10 -0.91 -1.90 2.05
C PRO A 10 -1.74 -1.38 3.22
N GLY A 11 -3.01 -1.12 2.95
CA GLY A 11 -4.07 -0.89 3.92
C GLY A 11 -5.29 -1.75 3.60
N GLU A 12 -6.26 -1.73 4.51
CA GLU A 12 -7.45 -2.57 4.45
C GLU A 12 -8.70 -1.77 4.82
N ILE A 13 -9.77 -1.94 4.05
CA ILE A 13 -11.07 -1.29 4.26
C ILE A 13 -12.15 -2.28 3.81
N ASP A 14 -13.15 -2.57 4.64
CA ASP A 14 -14.33 -3.36 4.25
C ASP A 14 -13.96 -4.65 3.46
N ASP A 15 -12.99 -5.42 3.98
CA ASP A 15 -12.40 -6.64 3.38
C ASP A 15 -11.63 -6.45 2.05
N MET A 16 -11.56 -5.22 1.54
CA MET A 16 -10.79 -4.83 0.36
C MET A 16 -9.33 -4.51 0.72
N GLY A 17 -8.40 -5.00 -0.08
CA GLY A 17 -7.00 -4.58 -0.03
C GLY A 17 -6.77 -3.29 -0.80
N VAL A 18 -6.04 -2.35 -0.23
CA VAL A 18 -5.72 -1.09 -0.90
C VAL A 18 -4.25 -0.78 -0.78
N LEU A 19 -3.59 -0.48 -1.89
CA LEU A 19 -2.29 0.15 -1.88
C LEU A 19 -2.45 1.66 -1.85
N VAL A 20 -1.70 2.30 -0.96
CA VAL A 20 -1.67 3.75 -0.83
C VAL A 20 -0.25 4.28 -0.95
N GLY A 21 -0.12 5.39 -1.67
CA GLY A 21 1.13 6.11 -1.79
C GLY A 21 1.37 7.00 -0.58
N ILE A 22 2.55 6.87 0.04
CA ILE A 22 2.95 7.61 1.24
C ILE A 22 4.12 8.52 0.90
N CYS A 23 4.05 9.77 1.35
CA CYS A 23 5.12 10.76 1.16
C CYS A 23 6.25 10.57 2.21
N PRO A 24 7.47 11.08 1.96
CA PRO A 24 8.61 10.87 2.86
C PRO A 24 8.35 11.29 4.30
N ARG A 25 7.60 12.38 4.51
CA ARG A 25 7.24 12.88 5.84
C ARG A 25 6.42 11.86 6.62
N CYS A 26 5.45 11.23 5.97
CA CYS A 26 4.58 10.24 6.58
C CYS A 26 5.33 8.92 6.83
N VAL A 27 6.21 8.50 5.91
CA VAL A 27 7.11 7.34 6.13
C VAL A 27 7.95 7.54 7.38
N GLN A 28 8.59 8.70 7.53
CA GLN A 28 9.43 8.99 8.70
C GLN A 28 8.62 8.99 10.00
N ALA A 29 7.38 9.48 9.97
CA ALA A 29 6.47 9.45 11.11
C ALA A 29 6.06 8.00 11.46
N HIS A 30 5.81 7.15 10.47
CA HIS A 30 5.39 5.76 10.66
C HIS A 30 6.48 4.90 11.30
N ARG A 31 7.75 5.09 10.94
CA ARG A 31 8.89 4.34 11.51
C ARG A 31 9.01 4.42 13.03
N ARG A 32 8.40 5.42 13.67
CA ARG A 32 8.44 5.63 15.12
C ARG A 32 7.22 5.06 15.85
N LEU A 33 6.25 4.51 15.12
CA LEU A 33 5.00 4.03 15.69
C LEU A 33 5.06 2.52 15.94
N PRO A 34 4.37 2.02 16.99
CA PRO A 34 4.06 0.61 17.10
C PRO A 34 3.29 0.12 15.88
N HIS A 35 3.55 -1.11 15.45
CA HIS A 35 2.95 -1.71 14.25
C HIS A 35 1.41 -1.56 14.19
N GLY A 36 0.70 -1.85 15.28
CA GLY A 36 -0.76 -1.71 15.33
C GLY A 36 -1.26 -0.28 15.12
N THR A 37 -0.52 0.72 15.63
CA THR A 37 -0.85 2.14 15.44
C THR A 37 -0.56 2.59 14.01
N MET A 38 0.55 2.13 13.44
CA MET A 38 0.88 2.35 12.03
C MET A 38 -0.22 1.77 11.12
N GLN A 39 -0.63 0.53 11.35
CA GLN A 39 -1.66 -0.12 10.54
C GLN A 39 -3.00 0.61 10.60
N LYS A 40 -3.43 1.07 11.78
CA LYS A 40 -4.65 1.90 11.92
C LYS A 40 -4.57 3.18 11.09
N ARG A 41 -3.40 3.83 11.04
CA ARG A 41 -3.20 5.03 10.21
C ARG A 41 -3.22 4.70 8.72
N LEU A 42 -2.62 3.57 8.32
CA LEU A 42 -2.65 3.10 6.93
C LEU A 42 -4.08 2.76 6.49
N ASN A 43 -4.88 2.10 7.32
CA ASN A 43 -6.28 1.80 7.01
C ASN A 43 -7.12 3.10 6.87
N ALA A 44 -6.87 4.09 7.71
CA ALA A 44 -7.53 5.41 7.57
C ALA A 44 -7.10 6.12 6.27
N ALA A 45 -5.81 6.08 5.93
CA ALA A 45 -5.30 6.64 4.68
C ALA A 45 -5.84 5.90 3.46
N ALA A 46 -5.93 4.57 3.53
CA ALA A 46 -6.57 3.72 2.54
C ALA A 46 -8.02 4.12 2.35
N SER A 47 -8.79 4.26 3.44
CA SER A 47 -10.20 4.67 3.37
C SER A 47 -10.39 6.00 2.64
N LEU A 48 -9.51 6.97 2.93
CA LEU A 48 -9.53 8.26 2.25
C LEU A 48 -9.15 8.13 0.76
N ALA A 49 -8.05 7.45 0.46
CA ALA A 49 -7.53 7.34 -0.92
C ALA A 49 -8.45 6.48 -1.80
N ALA A 50 -9.02 5.41 -1.26
CA ALA A 50 -9.96 4.55 -1.98
C ALA A 50 -11.27 5.26 -2.33
N ARG A 51 -11.64 6.33 -1.62
CA ARG A 51 -12.82 7.16 -1.90
C ARG A 51 -12.50 8.39 -2.75
N ASP A 52 -11.22 8.61 -3.08
CA ASP A 52 -10.81 9.76 -3.89
C ASP A 52 -11.08 9.50 -5.37
N GLU A 53 -12.04 10.23 -5.92
CA GLU A 53 -12.37 10.21 -7.34
C GLU A 53 -11.61 11.30 -8.13
N THR A 54 -10.93 12.21 -7.42
CA THR A 54 -10.23 13.35 -8.04
C THR A 54 -8.85 12.98 -8.59
N GLY A 55 -8.35 11.78 -8.29
CA GLY A 55 -7.02 11.32 -8.69
C GLY A 55 -5.88 12.04 -7.95
N ARG A 56 -6.19 12.69 -6.83
CA ARG A 56 -5.23 13.43 -6.00
C ARG A 56 -4.28 12.49 -5.27
N PHE A 57 -4.75 11.30 -4.90
CA PHE A 57 -3.94 10.29 -4.23
C PHE A 57 -3.58 9.15 -5.17
N TRP A 58 -2.35 8.65 -5.04
CA TRP A 58 -1.99 7.39 -5.67
C TRP A 58 -2.63 6.25 -4.86
N THR A 59 -3.45 5.45 -5.53
CA THR A 59 -4.12 4.30 -4.93
C THR A 59 -4.33 3.20 -5.96
N ALA A 60 -4.27 1.94 -5.51
CA ALA A 60 -4.69 0.78 -6.27
C ALA A 60 -5.55 -0.11 -5.38
N ARG A 61 -6.71 -0.53 -5.90
CA ARG A 61 -7.68 -1.37 -5.17
C ARG A 61 -7.51 -2.83 -5.59
N PHE A 62 -7.60 -3.72 -4.63
CA PHE A 62 -7.44 -5.16 -4.80
C PHE A 62 -8.66 -5.88 -4.22
N PRO A 63 -9.07 -7.01 -4.79
CA PRO A 63 -10.25 -7.75 -4.33
C PRO A 63 -10.13 -8.23 -2.88
N ASP A 64 -8.91 -8.45 -2.38
CA ASP A 64 -8.64 -8.86 -1.01
C ASP A 64 -7.34 -8.25 -0.45
N ALA A 65 -7.21 -8.25 0.88
CA ALA A 65 -6.05 -7.72 1.59
C ALA A 65 -4.74 -8.49 1.31
N GLY A 66 -4.83 -9.79 1.02
CA GLY A 66 -3.68 -10.63 0.69
C GLY A 66 -3.04 -10.20 -0.63
N ALA A 67 -3.85 -9.98 -1.67
CA ALA A 67 -3.41 -9.49 -2.96
C ALA A 67 -2.71 -8.12 -2.85
N ALA A 68 -3.24 -7.20 -2.05
CA ALA A 68 -2.59 -5.90 -1.81
C ALA A 68 -1.23 -6.07 -1.08
N ARG A 69 -1.15 -6.93 -0.06
CA ARG A 69 0.11 -7.19 0.65
C ARG A 69 1.16 -7.83 -0.26
N LEU A 70 0.76 -8.77 -1.10
CA LEU A 70 1.63 -9.40 -2.09
C LEU A 70 2.15 -8.36 -3.10
N ALA A 71 1.26 -7.52 -3.65
CA ALA A 71 1.65 -6.46 -4.57
C ALA A 71 2.61 -5.46 -3.93
N ALA A 72 2.36 -5.04 -2.67
CA ALA A 72 3.30 -4.21 -1.92
C ALA A 72 4.66 -4.88 -1.76
N HIS A 73 4.69 -6.18 -1.45
CA HIS A 73 5.93 -6.92 -1.29
C HIS A 73 6.75 -6.98 -2.59
N MET A 74 6.10 -7.33 -3.71
CA MET A 74 6.74 -7.39 -5.03
C MET A 74 7.28 -6.02 -5.47
N LEU A 75 6.56 -4.93 -5.19
CA LEU A 75 7.02 -3.56 -5.47
C LEU A 75 8.21 -3.15 -4.60
N GLY A 76 8.24 -3.59 -3.32
CA GLY A 76 9.33 -3.30 -2.40
C GLY A 76 10.59 -4.16 -2.62
N HIS A 77 10.44 -5.29 -3.31
CA HIS A 77 11.51 -6.27 -3.56
C HIS A 77 11.53 -6.66 -5.04
N PRO A 78 11.93 -5.74 -5.93
CA PRO A 78 11.91 -5.98 -7.38
C PRO A 78 12.78 -7.17 -7.80
N ASP A 79 13.81 -7.49 -7.02
CA ASP A 79 14.71 -8.61 -7.30
C ASP A 79 14.04 -9.99 -7.14
N THR A 80 13.07 -10.11 -6.21
CA THR A 80 12.34 -11.37 -5.94
C THR A 80 10.94 -11.39 -6.58
N ALA A 81 10.52 -10.27 -7.17
CA ALA A 81 9.21 -10.16 -7.82
C ALA A 81 9.06 -11.13 -9.02
N PRO A 82 10.05 -11.32 -9.92
CA PRO A 82 9.94 -12.28 -11.01
C PRO A 82 9.75 -13.71 -10.51
N ASP A 83 10.53 -14.14 -9.52
CA ASP A 83 10.43 -15.49 -8.94
C ASP A 83 9.08 -15.70 -8.26
N THR A 84 8.58 -14.67 -7.57
CA THR A 84 7.25 -14.68 -6.95
C THR A 84 6.15 -14.81 -8.00
N ALA A 85 6.23 -14.06 -9.11
CA ALA A 85 5.26 -14.14 -10.20
C ALA A 85 5.24 -15.54 -10.84
N VAL A 86 6.42 -16.13 -11.08
CA VAL A 86 6.55 -17.50 -11.59
C VAL A 86 5.95 -18.52 -10.62
N ALA A 87 6.23 -18.40 -9.31
CA ALA A 87 5.68 -19.30 -8.29
C ALA A 87 4.14 -19.24 -8.19
N LEU A 88 3.55 -18.09 -8.51
CA LEU A 88 2.10 -17.89 -8.59
C LEU A 88 1.50 -18.33 -9.93
N GLY A 89 2.33 -18.78 -10.88
CA GLY A 89 1.90 -19.22 -12.20
C GLY A 89 1.59 -18.07 -13.17
N TRP A 90 2.04 -16.85 -12.87
CA TRP A 90 1.90 -15.72 -13.78
C TRP A 90 3.05 -15.77 -14.81
N ARG A 91 2.69 -15.66 -16.10
CA ARG A 91 3.62 -15.69 -17.24
C ARG A 91 3.50 -14.42 -18.06
#